data_AF-A0AAW1TIK9-F1
#
_entry.id   AF-A0AAW1TIK9-F1
#
_cell.length_a   1.000
_cell.length_b   1.000
_cell.length_c   1.000
_cell.angle_alpha   90.00
_cell.angle_beta   90.00
_cell.angle_gamma   90.00
#
_symmetry.space_group_name_H-M   'P 1'
#
loop_
_entity.id
_entity.type
_entity.pdbx_description
1 polymer ?
#
loop_
_entity_poly.entity_id
_entity_poly.type
_entity_poly.pdbx_seq_one_letter_code
_entity_poly.pdbx_strand_id
1 'polypeptide(L)' 'MAAAQIMDLGYRMFMRRNSVYVAFIIGGALAGEKVINSSFNTAWESNNQGKLFKDIAAKKAAESGGDEGGEDDGGDDD' A
#
# COMPACT_ATOMS: atom_id res chain seq x y z
N MET A 1 -29.38 -7.23 -21.62
CA MET A 1 -28.79 -6.98 -22.95
C MET A 1 -27.37 -6.42 -22.86
N ALA A 2 -27.11 -5.29 -22.19
CA ALA A 2 -25.78 -4.64 -22.16
C ALA A 2 -24.63 -5.49 -21.57
N ALA A 3 -24.85 -6.17 -20.44
CA ALA A 3 -23.83 -7.03 -19.82
C ALA A 3 -23.36 -8.16 -20.75
N ALA A 4 -24.28 -8.76 -21.52
CA ALA A 4 -23.94 -9.79 -22.49
C ALA A 4 -23.07 -9.24 -23.63
N GLN A 5 -23.32 -8.00 -24.08
CA GLN A 5 -22.51 -7.35 -25.12
C GLN A 5 -21.09 -7.04 -24.62
N ILE A 6 -20.94 -6.61 -23.36
CA ILE A 6 -19.64 -6.33 -22.76
C ILE A 6 -18.84 -7.63 -22.58
N MET A 7 -19.48 -8.69 -22.08
CA MET A 7 -18.83 -9.98 -21.93
C MET A 7 -18.40 -10.58 -23.26
N ASP A 8 -19.23 -10.45 -24.29
CA ASP A 8 -18.91 -10.89 -25.65
C ASP A 8 -17.76 -10.07 -26.27
N LEU A 9 -17.73 -8.76 -26.05
CA LEU A 9 -16.59 -7.91 -26.44
C LEU A 9 -15.29 -8.36 -25.75
N GLY A 10 -15.33 -8.60 -24.43
CA GLY A 10 -14.18 -9.09 -23.67
C GLY A 10 -13.70 -10.45 -24.15
N TYR A 11 -14.62 -11.37 -24.45
CA TYR A 11 -14.29 -12.69 -24.99
C TYR A 11 -13.59 -12.57 -26.35
N ARG A 12 -14.14 -11.76 -27.27
CA ARG A 12 -13.56 -11.54 -28.60
C ARG A 12 -12.16 -10.91 -28.52
N MET A 13 -11.92 -10.02 -27.56
CA MET A 13 -10.63 -9.34 -27.38
C MET A 13 -9.56 -10.26 -26.76
N PHE A 14 -9.87 -10.91 -25.64
CA PHE A 14 -8.84 -11.54 -24.82
C PHE A 14 -8.86 -13.07 -24.87
N MET A 15 -10.02 -13.68 -25.11
CA MET A 15 -10.22 -15.12 -24.93
C MET A 15 -10.27 -15.90 -26.27
N ARG A 16 -10.65 -15.24 -27.38
CA ARG A 16 -10.91 -15.94 -28.66
C ARG A 16 -9.67 -16.54 -29.32
N ARG A 17 -8.48 -15.95 -29.16
CA ARG A 17 -7.24 -16.41 -29.80
C ARG A 17 -6.27 -16.93 -28.75
N ASN A 18 -5.90 -18.20 -28.82
CA ASN A 18 -5.03 -18.87 -27.84
C ASN A 18 -3.77 -18.07 -27.50
N SER A 19 -3.11 -17.49 -28.51
CA SER A 19 -1.90 -16.67 -28.29
C SER A 19 -2.17 -15.41 -27.46
N VAL A 20 -3.31 -14.74 -27.69
CA VAL A 20 -3.71 -13.54 -26.94
C VAL A 20 -4.14 -13.93 -25.53
N TYR A 21 -4.89 -15.03 -25.39
CA TYR A 21 -5.32 -15.56 -24.11
C TYR A 21 -4.14 -15.89 -23.20
N VAL A 22 -3.15 -16.64 -23.71
CA VAL A 22 -1.96 -17.00 -22.93
C VAL A 22 -1.15 -15.76 -22.56
N ALA A 23 -0.97 -14.81 -23.50
CA ALA A 23 -0.28 -13.55 -23.20
C ALA A 23 -1.02 -12.73 -22.14
N PHE A 24 -2.37 -12.70 -22.19
CA PHE A 24 -3.20 -12.03 -21.21
C PHE A 24 -3.09 -12.67 -19.82
N ILE A 25 -3.07 -14.01 -19.73
CA ILE A 25 -2.85 -14.71 -18.45
C ILE A 25 -1.48 -14.35 -17.88
N ILE A 26 -0.42 -14.46 -18.68
CA ILE A 26 0.95 -14.21 -18.22
C ILE A 26 1.10 -12.74 -17.80
N GLY A 27 0.68 -11.81 -18.65
CA GLY A 27 0.73 -10.38 -18.35
C GLY A 27 -0.14 -10.00 -17.15
N GLY A 28 -1.33 -10.59 -17.05
CA GLY A 28 -2.25 -10.40 -15.93
C GLY A 28 -1.69 -10.94 -14.62
N ALA A 29 -1.00 -12.08 -14.63
CA ALA A 29 -0.36 -12.63 -13.44
C ALA A 29 0.78 -11.72 -12.95
N LEU A 30 1.66 -11.27 -13.85
CA LEU A 30 2.78 -10.38 -13.51
C LEU A 30 2.30 -9.03 -12.96
N ALA A 31 1.30 -8.43 -13.60
CA ALA A 31 0.71 -7.18 -13.13
C ALA A 31 -0.06 -7.39 -11.81
N GLY A 32 -0.82 -8.50 -11.73
CA GLY A 32 -1.67 -8.85 -10.61
C GLY A 32 -0.88 -9.07 -9.32
N GLU A 33 0.26 -9.77 -9.39
CA GLU A 33 1.14 -10.02 -8.24
C GLU A 33 1.49 -8.71 -7.51
N LYS A 34 1.97 -7.70 -8.25
CA LYS A 34 2.40 -6.42 -7.67
C LYS A 34 1.23 -5.65 -7.07
N VAL A 35 0.09 -5.63 -7.75
CA VAL A 35 -1.12 -4.92 -7.29
C VAL A 35 -1.67 -5.55 -6.01
N ILE A 36 -1.82 -6.87 -6.01
CA ILE A 36 -2.36 -7.62 -4.87
C ILE A 36 -1.43 -7.47 -3.67
N ASN A 37 -0.13 -7.71 -3.83
CA ASN A 37 0.83 -7.63 -2.73
C ASN A 37 0.81 -6.25 -2.05
N SER A 38 0.85 -5.18 -2.85
CA SER A 38 0.82 -3.81 -2.33
C SER A 38 -0.49 -3.49 -1.61
N SER A 39 -1.61 -3.91 -2.19
CA SER A 39 -2.95 -3.63 -1.64
C SER A 39 -3.17 -4.34 -0.32
N PHE A 40 -2.84 -5.64 -0.24
CA PHE A 40 -2.97 -6.41 0.99
C PHE A 40 -2.00 -5.94 2.08
N ASN A 41 -0.75 -5.65 1.72
CA ASN A 41 0.20 -5.14 2.70
C ASN A 41 -0.29 -3.80 3.28
N THR A 42 -0.77 -2.89 2.44
CA THR A 42 -1.30 -1.60 2.90
C THR A 42 -2.54 -1.77 3.79
N ALA A 43 -3.47 -2.64 3.40
CA ALA A 43 -4.66 -2.92 4.21
C ALA A 43 -4.29 -3.54 5.58
N TRP A 44 -3.33 -4.46 5.58
CA TRP A 44 -2.85 -5.10 6.80
C TRP A 44 -2.13 -4.11 7.73
N GLU A 45 -1.24 -3.29 7.17
CA GLU A 45 -0.52 -2.27 7.92
C GLU A 45 -1.46 -1.23 8.51
N SER A 46 -2.47 -0.80 7.75
CA SER A 46 -3.51 0.11 8.25
C SER A 46 -4.32 -0.50 9.40
N ASN A 47 -4.57 -1.82 9.39
CA ASN A 47 -5.29 -2.48 10.47
C ASN A 47 -4.42 -2.76 11.71
N ASN A 48 -3.10 -2.71 11.57
CA ASN A 48 -2.15 -3.03 12.63
C ASN A 48 -1.29 -1.82 13.05
N GLN A 49 -1.74 -0.60 12.75
CA GLN A 49 -1.01 0.62 13.10
C GLN A 49 -0.64 0.68 14.59
N GLY A 50 0.60 1.09 14.85
CA GLY A 50 1.16 1.18 16.20
C GLY A 50 1.65 -0.15 16.77
N LYS A 51 1.34 -1.28 16.13
CA LYS A 51 1.83 -2.62 16.52
C LYS A 51 3.04 -3.06 15.69
N LEU A 52 3.25 -2.48 14.51
CA LEU A 52 4.39 -2.84 13.68
C LEU A 52 5.68 -2.28 14.27
N PHE A 53 6.77 -3.03 14.11
CA PHE A 53 8.08 -2.60 14.58
C PHE A 53 8.47 -1.22 14.05
N LYS A 54 8.14 -0.90 12.79
CA LYS A 54 8.40 0.41 12.17
C LYS A 54 7.69 1.55 12.90
N ASP A 55 6.48 1.32 13.41
CA ASP A 55 5.70 2.34 14.13
C ASP A 55 6.28 2.56 15.53
N ILE A 56 6.67 1.46 16.20
CA ILE A 56 7.32 1.51 17.53
C ILE A 56 8.69 2.18 17.44
N ALA A 57 9.48 1.84 16.42
CA ALA A 57 10.80 2.43 16.19
C ALA A 57 10.69 3.93 15.87
N ALA A 58 9.73 4.34 15.03
CA ALA A 58 9.48 5.74 14.73
C ALA A 58 9.08 6.52 16.00
N LYS A 59 8.21 5.95 16.84
CA LYS A 59 7.84 6.55 18.12
C LYS A 59 9.05 6.71 19.05
N LYS A 60 9.87 5.66 19.22
CA LYS A 60 11.08 5.73 20.06
C LYS A 60 12.09 6.76 19.54
N ALA A 61 12.27 6.85 18.22
CA ALA A 61 13.16 7.84 17.63
C ALA A 61 12.67 9.28 17.90
N ALA A 62 11.35 9.52 17.78
CA ALA A 62 10.74 10.80 18.11
C ALA A 62 10.86 11.14 19.61
N GLU A 63 10.72 10.16 20.49
CA GLU A 63 10.93 10.34 21.94
C GLU A 63 12.39 10.61 22.29
N SER A 64 13.35 9.93 21.64
CA SER A 64 14.79 10.17 21.85
C SER A 64 15.30 11.49 21.28
N GLY A 65 14.57 12.08 20.32
CA GLY A 65 14.85 13.40 19.74
C GLY A 65 14.05 14.54 20.36
N GLY A 66 13.25 14.27 21.40
CA GLY A 66 12.41 15.25 22.11
C GLY A 66 13.01 15.78 23.41
N ASP A 67 14.26 15.42 23.74
CA ASP A 67 14.99 15.89 24.94
C ASP A 67 15.95 17.05 24.62
N GLU A 68 15.49 18.03 23.85
CA GLU A 68 16.11 19.37 23.79
C GLU A 68 14.99 20.42 23.85
N GLY A 69 14.54 20.79 25.06
CA GLY A 69 13.50 21.82 25.17
C GLY A 69 12.88 22.09 26.54
N GLY A 70 13.62 21.93 27.62
CA GLY A 70 13.29 22.44 28.96
C GLY A 70 14.56 22.28 29.81
N GLU A 71 15.05 23.23 30.59
CA GLU A 71 14.50 24.45 31.21
C GLU A 71 15.71 25.39 31.43
N ASP A 72 15.52 26.71 31.37
CA ASP A 72 15.91 27.58 32.51
C ASP A 72 15.23 28.95 32.37
N ASP A 73 14.13 29.10 33.12
CA ASP A 73 13.56 30.38 33.50
C ASP A 73 14.49 31.00 34.56
N GLY A 74 15.12 32.13 34.22
CA GLY A 74 15.91 32.93 35.17
C GLY A 74 15.61 34.41 34.97
N GLY A 75 14.42 34.83 35.38
CA GLY A 75 14.07 36.24 35.55
C GLY A 75 14.72 36.85 36.79
N ASP A 76 15.03 38.14 36.64
CA ASP A 76 15.28 39.18 37.64
C ASP A 76 16.44 38.98 38.65
N ASP A 77 17.44 39.87 38.59
CA ASP A 77 17.94 40.65 39.75
C ASP A 77 18.97 41.72 39.30
N ASP A 78 18.61 43.00 39.57
CA ASP A 78 19.35 44.28 39.66
C ASP A 78 20.04 44.97 38.44
#